data_AF-A0AAD8F9W5-F1
#
_entry.id   AF-A0AAD8F9W5-F1
#
_cell.length_a   1.000
_cell.length_b   1.000
_cell.length_c   1.000
_cell.angle_alpha   90.00
_cell.angle_beta   90.00
_cell.angle_gamma   90.00
#
_symmetry.space_group_name_H-M   'P 1'
#
loop_
_entity.id
_entity.type
_entity.pdbx_description
1 polymer ?
#
loop_
_entity_poly.entity_id
_entity_poly.type
_entity_poly.pdbx_seq_one_letter_code
_entity_poly.pdbx_strand_id
1 'polypeptide(L)'
;MISRLPVESFMKVILSAVASLNELIIFRPVSSISIEQHATMYLFFLLSGIVDLCIYYGLHLPSGSSYGAMVLAFVMEGLLFTSHVHGRPELDAYIHQLLVYIVFLTALVIALEMKFKTSILLGITRSYLTMLQGSWFFGVGIILYGHEKPSFWDHESHTLIMYATLYF
;
A
#
# COMPACT_ATOMS: atom_id res chain seq x y z
N MET A 1 2.35 -10.26 33.77
CA MET A 1 1.66 -9.85 32.54
C MET A 1 2.72 -9.75 31.45
N ILE A 2 2.80 -10.70 30.52
CA ILE A 2 3.81 -10.65 29.46
C ILE A 2 3.42 -9.48 28.55
N SER A 3 4.17 -8.38 28.60
CA SER A 3 4.06 -7.30 27.62
C SER A 3 4.44 -7.89 26.27
N ARG A 4 3.45 -8.30 25.47
CA ARG A 4 3.72 -8.68 24.08
C ARG A 4 4.29 -7.46 23.38
N LEU A 5 5.43 -7.63 22.73
CA LEU A 5 6.05 -6.59 21.93
C LEU A 5 5.07 -6.17 20.81
N PRO A 6 5.03 -4.89 20.41
CA PRO A 6 4.17 -4.39 19.34
C PRO A 6 4.79 -4.75 17.99
N VAL A 7 4.78 -6.04 17.66
CA VAL A 7 5.46 -6.59 16.47
C VAL A 7 5.00 -5.87 15.21
N GLU A 8 3.70 -5.63 15.05
CA GLU A 8 3.15 -4.90 13.90
C GLU A 8 3.78 -3.51 13.73
N SER A 9 3.90 -2.73 14.82
CA SER A 9 4.45 -1.38 14.80
C SER A 9 5.94 -1.39 14.44
N PHE A 10 6.70 -2.34 14.99
CA PHE A 10 8.10 -2.55 14.61
C PHE A 10 8.24 -2.92 13.14
N MET A 11 7.39 -3.83 12.64
CA MET A 11 7.42 -4.25 11.24
C MET A 11 7.11 -3.08 10.30
N LYS A 12 6.12 -2.23 10.62
CA LYS A 12 5.83 -1.00 9.85
C LYS A 12 7.07 -0.11 9.75
N VAL A 13 7.70 0.19 10.89
CA VAL A 13 8.88 1.08 10.90
C VAL A 13 10.05 0.46 10.14
N ILE A 14 10.39 -0.79 10.41
CA ILE A 14 11.56 -1.47 9.81
C ILE A 14 11.36 -1.63 8.30
N LEU A 15 10.23 -2.19 7.86
CA LEU A 15 10.01 -2.46 6.45
C LEU A 15 9.93 -1.16 5.65
N SER A 16 9.23 -0.14 6.14
CA SER A 16 9.15 1.16 5.46
C SER A 16 10.50 1.87 5.44
N ALA A 17 11.29 1.83 6.51
CA ALA A 17 12.63 2.43 6.53
C ALA A 17 13.55 1.74 5.52
N VAL A 18 13.58 0.40 5.51
CA VAL A 18 14.38 -0.38 4.56
C VAL A 18 13.94 -0.09 3.13
N ALA A 19 12.64 -0.06 2.86
CA ALA A 19 12.11 0.25 1.53
C ALA A 19 12.49 1.67 1.07
N SER A 20 12.30 2.70 1.91
CA SER A 20 12.75 4.07 1.62
C SER A 20 14.25 4.15 1.35
N LEU A 21 15.07 3.46 2.15
CA LEU A 21 16.53 3.50 2.00
C LEU A 21 16.97 2.78 0.72
N ASN A 22 16.35 1.66 0.36
CA ASN A 22 16.63 0.96 -0.89
C ASN A 22 16.37 1.88 -2.09
N GLU A 23 15.22 2.55 -2.12
CA GLU A 23 14.89 3.54 -3.17
C GLU A 23 15.92 4.68 -3.22
N LEU A 24 16.25 5.28 -2.07
CA LEU A 24 17.07 6.49 -2.00
C LEU A 24 18.58 6.26 -2.09
N ILE A 25 19.07 5.03 -1.90
CA ILE A 25 20.51 4.70 -1.93
C ILE A 25 20.85 3.94 -3.21
N ILE A 26 20.07 2.92 -3.58
CA ILE A 26 20.38 2.05 -4.71
C ILE A 26 20.05 2.75 -6.02
N PHE A 27 18.91 3.44 -6.09
CA PHE A 27 18.42 4.07 -7.32
C PHE A 27 18.67 5.58 -7.40
N ARG A 28 19.30 6.17 -6.38
CA ARG A 28 19.66 7.60 -6.30
C ARG A 28 20.32 8.21 -7.55
N PRO A 29 21.21 7.50 -8.28
CA PRO A 29 21.88 8.10 -9.45
C PRO A 29 20.93 8.42 -10.60
N VAL A 30 19.69 7.92 -10.57
CA VAL A 30 18.66 8.15 -11.58
C VAL A 30 17.45 8.79 -10.88
N SER A 31 17.48 10.11 -10.64
CA SER A 31 16.33 10.80 -10.04
C SER A 31 15.12 10.70 -10.98
N SER A 32 14.11 9.93 -10.59
CA SER A 32 12.82 9.86 -11.27
C SER A 32 11.72 10.25 -10.30
N ILE A 33 10.67 10.92 -10.80
CA ILE A 33 9.47 11.27 -10.03
C ILE A 33 8.89 10.03 -9.34
N SER A 34 9.02 8.85 -9.95
CA SER A 34 8.59 7.58 -9.37
C SER A 34 9.29 7.27 -8.04
N ILE A 35 10.61 7.47 -7.95
CA ILE A 35 11.38 7.19 -6.73
C ILE A 35 10.94 8.13 -5.61
N GLU A 36 10.73 9.41 -5.93
CA GLU A 36 10.23 10.40 -4.97
C GLU A 36 8.83 10.06 -4.46
N GLN A 37 7.95 9.59 -5.34
CA GLN A 37 6.61 9.12 -4.97
C GLN A 37 6.68 7.89 -4.05
N HIS A 38 7.50 6.88 -4.36
CA HIS A 38 7.67 5.71 -3.49
C HIS A 38 8.28 6.07 -2.14
N ALA A 39 9.32 6.90 -2.12
CA ALA A 39 9.93 7.36 -0.87
C ALA A 39 8.91 8.10 0.02
N THR A 40 8.06 8.94 -0.59
CA THR A 40 6.97 9.64 0.11
C THR A 40 5.94 8.65 0.65
N MET A 41 5.51 7.67 -0.14
CA MET A 41 4.59 6.63 0.30
C MET A 41 5.14 5.88 1.53
N TYR A 42 6.38 5.38 1.45
CA TYR A 42 7.02 4.68 2.56
C TYR A 42 7.18 5.55 3.81
N LEU A 43 7.44 6.86 3.66
CA LEU A 43 7.49 7.79 4.78
C LEU A 43 6.18 7.80 5.58
N PHE A 44 5.02 7.83 4.92
CA PHE A 44 3.74 7.84 5.65
C PHE A 44 3.48 6.52 6.40
N PHE A 45 3.83 5.38 5.81
CA PHE A 45 3.75 4.10 6.52
C PHE A 45 4.73 4.03 7.70
N LEU A 46 5.95 4.56 7.54
CA LEU A 46 6.93 4.69 8.62
C LEU A 46 6.38 5.55 9.77
N LEU A 47 5.82 6.72 9.46
CA LEU A 47 5.20 7.61 10.45
C LEU A 47 4.04 6.93 11.17
N SER A 48 3.22 6.12 10.47
CA SER A 48 2.15 5.35 11.11
C SER A 48 2.69 4.35 12.14
N GLY A 49 3.79 3.66 11.84
CA GLY A 49 4.46 2.77 12.79
C GLY A 49 5.07 3.50 13.99
N ILE A 50 5.64 4.70 13.77
CA ILE A 50 6.16 5.54 14.85
C ILE A 50 5.02 5.98 15.78
N VAL A 51 3.87 6.39 15.25
CA VAL A 51 2.69 6.76 16.07
C VAL A 51 2.28 5.58 16.97
N ASP A 52 2.22 4.36 16.42
CA ASP A 52 1.88 3.17 17.19
C ASP A 52 2.92 2.87 18.29
N LEU A 53 4.21 2.99 17.99
CA LEU A 53 5.29 2.80 18.97
C LEU A 53 5.24 3.87 20.08
N CYS A 54 5.02 5.13 19.73
CA CYS A 54 4.87 6.21 20.71
C CYS A 54 3.73 5.91 21.69
N ILE A 55 2.58 5.47 21.19
CA ILE A 55 1.43 5.07 22.03
C ILE A 55 1.80 3.88 22.91
N TYR A 56 2.48 2.85 22.35
CA TYR A 56 2.92 1.67 23.11
C TYR A 56 3.87 2.04 24.27
N TYR A 57 4.79 2.98 24.05
CA TYR A 57 5.74 3.44 25.05
C TYR A 57 5.20 4.53 26.00
N GLY A 58 3.89 4.81 25.94
CA GLY A 58 3.20 5.65 26.93
C GLY A 58 3.03 7.12 26.55
N LEU A 59 3.24 7.49 25.28
CA LEU A 59 2.89 8.84 24.81
C LEU A 59 1.36 8.99 24.74
N HIS A 60 0.82 9.98 25.44
CA HIS A 60 -0.60 10.28 25.43
C HIS A 60 -0.99 11.03 24.15
N LEU A 61 -1.48 10.30 23.14
CA LEU A 61 -2.07 10.86 21.94
C LEU A 61 -3.60 10.79 21.97
N PRO A 62 -4.32 11.62 21.18
CA PRO A 62 -5.77 11.54 21.06
C PRO A 62 -6.27 10.13 20.70
N SER A 63 -7.47 9.79 21.17
CA SER A 63 -8.08 8.49 20.85
C SER A 63 -8.25 8.33 19.34
N GLY A 64 -7.69 7.24 18.79
CA GLY A 64 -7.75 6.98 17.35
C GLY A 64 -6.54 7.46 16.55
N SER A 65 -5.51 8.04 17.17
CA SER A 65 -4.29 8.48 16.45
C SER A 65 -3.64 7.38 15.61
N SER A 66 -3.58 6.13 16.08
CA SER A 66 -3.11 4.98 15.28
C SER A 66 -3.92 4.76 14.01
N TYR A 67 -5.26 4.81 14.12
CA TYR A 67 -6.15 4.68 12.96
C TYR A 67 -5.98 5.86 12.02
N GLY A 68 -5.96 7.09 12.53
CA GLY A 68 -5.79 8.30 11.73
C GLY A 68 -4.48 8.30 10.95
N ALA A 69 -3.38 7.89 11.58
CA ALA A 69 -2.08 7.77 10.91
C ALA A 69 -2.10 6.70 9.82
N MET A 70 -2.77 5.56 10.06
CA MET A 70 -2.92 4.50 9.07
C MET A 70 -3.81 4.96 7.89
N VAL A 71 -4.95 5.60 8.15
CA VAL A 71 -5.81 6.19 7.10
C VAL A 71 -4.99 7.16 6.25
N LEU A 72 -4.21 8.04 6.86
CA LEU A 72 -3.38 8.99 6.12
C LEU A 72 -2.36 8.28 5.23
N ALA A 73 -1.73 7.20 5.71
CA ALA A 73 -0.79 6.42 4.91
C ALA A 73 -1.44 5.81 3.67
N PHE A 74 -2.58 5.12 3.81
CA PHE A 74 -3.30 4.55 2.66
C PHE A 74 -3.88 5.64 1.72
N VAL A 75 -4.36 6.77 2.25
CA VAL A 75 -4.82 7.87 1.40
C VAL A 75 -3.68 8.45 0.58
N MET A 76 -2.52 8.68 1.18
CA MET A 76 -1.34 9.18 0.47
C MET A 76 -0.83 8.17 -0.55
N GLU A 77 -0.80 6.88 -0.22
CA GLU A 77 -0.52 5.80 -1.18
C GLU A 77 -1.47 5.87 -2.38
N GLY A 78 -2.78 5.90 -2.15
CA GLY A 78 -3.77 5.93 -3.22
C GLY A 78 -3.65 7.15 -4.13
N LEU A 79 -3.41 8.33 -3.56
CA LEU A 79 -3.19 9.57 -4.32
C LEU A 79 -1.91 9.50 -5.17
N LEU A 80 -0.80 9.02 -4.59
CA LEU A 80 0.47 8.88 -5.30
C LEU A 80 0.33 7.88 -6.45
N PHE A 81 -0.26 6.70 -6.22
CA PHE A 81 -0.50 5.70 -7.27
C PHE A 81 -1.43 6.21 -8.38
N THR A 82 -2.47 6.98 -8.04
CA THR A 82 -3.36 7.57 -9.04
C THR A 82 -2.59 8.46 -10.03
N SER A 83 -1.61 9.24 -9.52
CA SER A 83 -0.74 10.05 -10.37
C SER A 83 0.35 9.23 -11.08
N HIS A 84 0.80 8.13 -10.47
CA HIS A 84 1.86 7.26 -10.98
C HIS A 84 1.49 6.56 -12.29
N VAL A 85 0.21 6.22 -12.46
CA VAL A 85 -0.29 5.47 -13.62
C VAL A 85 -0.56 6.35 -14.84
N HIS A 86 -0.45 7.68 -14.70
CA HIS A 86 -0.78 8.60 -15.78
C HIS A 86 0.17 8.44 -16.98
N GLY A 87 -0.38 8.19 -18.16
CA GLY A 87 0.39 8.02 -19.40
C GLY A 87 1.07 6.66 -19.58
N ARG A 88 0.76 5.67 -18.73
CA ARG A 88 1.18 4.26 -18.91
C ARG A 88 0.34 3.56 -20.00
N PRO A 89 0.85 2.47 -20.62
CA PRO A 89 0.05 1.60 -21.50
C PRO A 89 -1.25 1.14 -20.83
N GLU A 90 -2.30 0.90 -21.60
CA GLU A 90 -3.65 0.70 -21.06
C GLU A 90 -3.74 -0.44 -20.03
N LEU A 91 -3.13 -1.59 -20.31
CA LEU A 91 -3.11 -2.72 -19.38
C LEU A 91 -2.36 -2.40 -18.08
N ASP A 92 -1.20 -1.74 -18.18
CA ASP A 92 -0.38 -1.34 -17.03
C ASP A 92 -1.16 -0.36 -16.14
N ALA A 93 -1.78 0.66 -16.74
CA ALA A 93 -2.63 1.60 -16.04
C ALA A 93 -3.83 0.89 -15.37
N TYR A 94 -4.50 -0.02 -16.07
CA TYR A 94 -5.70 -0.69 -15.58
C TYR A 94 -5.43 -1.59 -14.37
N ILE A 95 -4.39 -2.43 -14.42
CA ILE A 95 -4.07 -3.33 -13.30
C ILE A 95 -3.65 -2.56 -12.04
N HIS A 96 -2.94 -1.44 -12.20
CA HIS A 96 -2.63 -0.55 -11.09
C HIS A 96 -3.87 0.22 -10.60
N GLN A 97 -4.81 0.57 -11.49
CA GLN A 97 -6.05 1.22 -11.10
C GLN A 97 -6.93 0.33 -10.19
N LEU A 98 -6.96 -0.99 -10.44
CA LEU A 98 -7.61 -1.96 -9.55
C LEU A 98 -7.00 -1.94 -8.14
N LEU A 99 -5.67 -1.86 -8.05
CA LEU A 99 -4.95 -1.70 -6.78
C LEU A 99 -5.36 -0.41 -6.05
N VAL A 100 -5.42 0.71 -6.77
CA VAL A 100 -5.83 2.01 -6.23
C VAL A 100 -7.23 1.94 -5.60
N TYR A 101 -8.18 1.22 -6.21
CA TYR A 101 -9.51 1.04 -5.63
C TYR A 101 -9.47 0.30 -4.29
N ILE A 102 -8.66 -0.75 -4.16
CA ILE A 102 -8.51 -1.48 -2.90
C ILE A 102 -7.79 -0.63 -1.85
N VAL A 103 -6.79 0.16 -2.23
CA VAL A 103 -6.09 1.07 -1.31
C VAL A 103 -7.08 2.09 -0.70
N PHE A 104 -7.89 2.76 -1.53
CA PHE A 104 -8.89 3.71 -1.03
C PHE A 104 -10.00 3.03 -0.23
N LEU A 105 -10.46 1.85 -0.65
CA LEU A 105 -11.44 1.07 0.12
C LEU A 105 -10.87 0.65 1.48
N THR A 106 -9.59 0.28 1.53
CA THR A 106 -8.89 -0.05 2.79
C THR A 106 -8.84 1.16 3.70
N ALA A 107 -8.45 2.33 3.18
CA ALA A 107 -8.47 3.59 3.93
C ALA A 107 -9.86 3.91 4.51
N LEU A 108 -10.92 3.73 3.71
CA LEU A 108 -12.29 3.93 4.15
C LEU A 108 -12.68 2.95 5.26
N VAL A 109 -12.34 1.67 5.13
CA VAL A 109 -12.64 0.65 6.15
C VAL A 109 -11.90 0.95 7.46
N ILE A 110 -10.62 1.37 7.40
CA ILE A 110 -9.86 1.79 8.59
C ILE A 110 -10.54 3.01 9.26
N ALA A 111 -10.99 3.98 8.47
CA ALA A 111 -11.69 5.16 8.98
C ALA A 111 -13.02 4.80 9.67
N LEU A 112 -13.75 3.82 9.11
CA LEU A 112 -14.96 3.27 9.74
C LEU A 112 -14.62 2.49 11.02
N GLU A 113 -13.57 1.66 11.00
CA GLU A 113 -13.11 0.88 12.17
C GLU A 113 -12.69 1.79 13.32
N MET A 114 -12.10 2.95 13.01
CA MET A 114 -11.78 3.99 14.00
C MET A 114 -13.00 4.43 14.81
N LYS A 115 -14.17 4.53 14.16
CA LYS A 115 -15.45 4.89 14.81
C LYS A 115 -16.13 3.69 15.46
N PHE A 116 -16.04 2.52 14.84
CA PHE A 116 -16.72 1.29 15.25
C PHE A 116 -15.74 0.20 15.70
N LYS A 117 -14.90 0.52 16.68
CA LYS A 117 -13.74 -0.30 17.12
C LYS A 117 -14.08 -1.72 17.59
N THR A 118 -15.34 -2.00 17.95
CA THR A 118 -15.81 -3.32 18.39
C THR A 118 -16.30 -4.20 17.23
N SER A 119 -16.37 -3.67 16.01
CA SER A 119 -16.83 -4.41 14.84
C SER A 119 -15.75 -5.36 14.34
N ILE A 120 -15.93 -6.64 14.64
CA ILE A 120 -15.08 -7.73 14.11
C ILE A 120 -15.08 -7.72 12.58
N LEU A 121 -16.24 -7.43 11.97
CA LEU A 121 -16.37 -7.40 10.51
C LEU A 121 -15.43 -6.36 9.89
N LEU A 122 -15.32 -5.15 10.45
CA LEU A 122 -14.42 -4.12 9.92
C LEU A 122 -12.96 -4.55 10.03
N GLY A 123 -12.56 -5.16 11.15
CA GLY A 123 -11.20 -5.66 11.33
C GLY A 123 -10.83 -6.80 10.37
N ILE A 124 -11.76 -7.73 10.10
CA ILE A 124 -11.59 -8.79 9.11
C ILE A 124 -11.51 -8.20 7.70
N THR A 125 -12.41 -7.29 7.35
CA THR A 125 -12.42 -6.63 6.04
C THR A 125 -11.13 -5.85 5.81
N ARG A 126 -10.64 -5.07 6.77
CA ARG A 126 -9.34 -4.37 6.68
C ARG A 126 -8.21 -5.36 6.40
N SER A 127 -8.17 -6.46 7.16
CA SER A 127 -7.12 -7.47 7.03
C SER A 127 -7.16 -8.14 5.65
N TYR A 128 -8.35 -8.52 5.18
CA TYR A 128 -8.56 -9.08 3.86
C TYR A 128 -8.12 -8.13 2.76
N LEU A 129 -8.54 -6.86 2.80
CA LEU A 129 -8.21 -5.88 1.77
C LEU A 129 -6.70 -5.57 1.74
N THR A 130 -6.05 -5.51 2.90
CA THR A 130 -4.59 -5.33 3.01
C THR A 130 -3.85 -6.53 2.41
N MET A 131 -4.34 -7.76 2.66
CA MET A 131 -3.78 -8.97 2.04
C MET A 131 -4.00 -8.98 0.53
N LEU A 132 -5.19 -8.60 0.07
CA LEU A 132 -5.54 -8.52 -1.35
C LEU A 132 -4.64 -7.53 -2.09
N GLN A 133 -4.42 -6.34 -1.52
CA GLN A 133 -3.45 -5.36 -2.03
C GLN A 133 -2.06 -5.98 -2.17
N GLY A 134 -1.56 -6.62 -1.11
CA GLY A 134 -0.25 -7.26 -1.12
C GLY A 134 -0.13 -8.37 -2.17
N SER A 135 -1.12 -9.26 -2.28
CA SER A 135 -1.13 -10.31 -3.31
C SER A 135 -1.19 -9.74 -4.72
N TRP A 136 -1.95 -8.65 -4.92
CA TRP A 136 -2.09 -8.05 -6.23
C TRP A 136 -0.82 -7.35 -6.70
N PHE A 137 -0.02 -6.77 -5.79
CA PHE A 137 1.31 -6.28 -6.15
C PHE A 137 2.19 -7.38 -6.78
N PHE A 138 2.14 -8.61 -6.27
CA PHE A 138 2.82 -9.74 -6.91
C PHE A 138 2.20 -10.10 -8.27
N GLY A 139 0.86 -10.08 -8.37
CA GLY A 139 0.14 -10.31 -9.62
C GLY A 139 0.55 -9.34 -10.72
N VAL A 140 0.57 -8.03 -10.42
CA VAL A 140 1.04 -6.96 -11.31
C VAL A 140 2.49 -7.24 -11.76
N GLY A 141 3.38 -7.58 -10.83
CA GLY A 141 4.78 -7.90 -11.15
C GLY A 141 4.91 -9.08 -12.11
N ILE A 142 4.11 -10.13 -11.93
CA ILE A 142 4.09 -11.29 -12.82
C ILE A 142 3.55 -10.91 -14.21
N ILE A 143 2.44 -10.17 -14.28
CA ILE A 143 1.81 -9.76 -15.54
C ILE A 143 2.78 -8.89 -16.37
N LEU A 144 3.43 -7.91 -15.74
CA LEU A 144 4.29 -6.96 -16.44
C LEU A 144 5.69 -7.48 -16.73
N TYR A 145 6.26 -8.32 -15.87
CA TYR A 145 7.69 -8.68 -15.92
C TYR A 145 7.99 -10.18 -15.90
N GLY A 146 6.98 -11.04 -15.71
CA GLY A 146 7.17 -12.47 -15.47
C GLY A 146 7.44 -13.34 -16.71
N HIS A 147 7.54 -12.76 -17.91
CA HIS A 147 7.59 -13.54 -19.15
C HIS A 147 8.81 -13.19 -20.02
N GLU A 148 9.64 -14.20 -20.33
CA GLU A 148 10.86 -14.08 -21.13
C GLU A 148 10.62 -13.80 -22.64
N LYS A 149 9.39 -14.02 -23.12
CA LYS A 149 8.98 -13.74 -24.51
C LYS A 149 8.10 -12.50 -24.56
N PRO A 150 8.22 -11.64 -25.59
CA PRO A 150 7.24 -10.58 -25.79
C PRO A 150 5.87 -11.24 -26.03
N SER A 151 4.84 -10.71 -25.36
CA SER A 151 3.41 -10.81 -25.73
C SER A 151 2.60 -12.09 -25.40
N PHE A 152 2.59 -12.61 -24.16
CA PHE A 152 1.27 -13.13 -23.68
C PHE A 152 0.36 -11.95 -23.36
N TRP A 153 0.89 -10.95 -22.66
CA TRP A 153 0.21 -9.71 -22.32
C TRP A 153 0.50 -8.64 -23.39
N ASP A 154 -0.38 -8.55 -24.38
CA ASP A 154 -0.48 -7.35 -25.23
C ASP A 154 -1.12 -6.22 -24.42
N HIS A 155 -0.35 -5.16 -24.16
CA HIS A 155 -0.75 -4.06 -23.29
C HIS A 155 -1.86 -3.19 -23.86
N GLU A 156 -2.13 -3.31 -25.17
CA GLU A 156 -3.18 -2.59 -25.89
C GLU A 156 -4.37 -3.50 -26.22
N SER A 157 -4.32 -4.79 -25.83
CA SER A 157 -5.40 -5.73 -26.12
C SER A 157 -6.55 -5.56 -25.13
N HIS A 158 -7.68 -5.06 -25.64
CA HIS A 158 -8.93 -4.95 -24.88
C HIS A 158 -9.32 -6.24 -24.16
N THR A 159 -9.16 -7.40 -24.81
CA THR A 159 -9.49 -8.70 -24.21
C THR A 159 -8.62 -9.02 -23.01
N LEU A 160 -7.32 -8.73 -23.08
CA LEU A 160 -6.39 -8.99 -21.98
C LEU A 160 -6.61 -8.02 -20.81
N ILE A 161 -6.96 -6.77 -21.11
CA ILE A 161 -7.39 -5.80 -20.10
C ILE A 161 -8.63 -6.32 -19.35
N MET A 162 -9.62 -6.85 -20.07
CA MET A 162 -10.81 -7.45 -19.44
C MET A 162 -10.47 -8.67 -18.56
N TYR A 163 -9.53 -9.52 -19.01
CA TYR A 163 -9.08 -10.66 -18.21
C TYR A 163 -8.37 -10.24 -16.93
N ALA A 164 -7.75 -9.07 -16.89
CA ALA A 164 -7.04 -8.60 -15.70
C ALA A 164 -7.95 -8.54 -14.46
N THR A 165 -9.22 -8.14 -14.64
CA THR A 165 -10.23 -8.13 -13.55
C THR A 165 -10.69 -9.52 -13.13
N LEU A 166 -10.58 -10.53 -14.01
CA LEU A 166 -10.87 -11.92 -13.63
C LEU A 166 -9.79 -12.50 -12.70
N TYR A 167 -8.55 -12.07 -12.89
CA TYR A 167 -7.41 -12.50 -12.08
C TYR A 167 -7.27 -11.72 -10.76
N PHE A 168 -7.92 -10.57 -10.66
CA PHE A 168 -7.97 -9.71 -9.48
C PHE A 168 -8.94 -10.23 -8.42
#